data_AF-A0A1H7TMM4-F1
#
_entry.id   AF-A0A1H7TMM4-F1
#
_cell.length_a   1.000
_cell.length_b   1.000
_cell.length_c   1.000
_cell.angle_alpha   90.00
_cell.angle_beta   90.00
_cell.angle_gamma   90.00
#
_symmetry.space_group_name_H-M   'P 1'
#
loop_
_entity.id
_entity.type
_entity.pdbx_description
1 polymer ?
#
loop_
_entity_poly.entity_id
_entity_poly.type
_entity_poly.pdbx_seq_one_letter_code
_entity_poly.pdbx_strand_id
1 'polypeptide(L)'
;MFRRLRQAVHGGGAACRPGHQDKSMQVQLHQVRQVQGSMATVTFESALGWGTAQWVGTRPEEGASRQVEMAVPGVLNWGYEVAETHQDESIFEEQGRVCLVGRVRWSSEDGITAVQVGSDLVLVEIANCPGIVPAQLIIRAPRVQLFDVIRWEMPLPSEQCA
;
A
#
# COMPACT_ATOMS: atom_id res chain seq x y z
N MET A 1 4.83 68.31 -11.89
CA MET A 1 3.63 68.23 -11.03
C MET A 1 3.86 67.09 -10.02
N PHE A 2 3.51 67.32 -8.76
CA PHE A 2 3.99 66.65 -7.54
C PHE A 2 3.24 65.35 -7.14
N ARG A 3 3.86 64.56 -6.22
CA ARG A 3 3.32 63.54 -5.26
C ARG A 3 3.02 62.13 -5.84
N ARG A 4 3.19 60.99 -5.15
CA ARG A 4 3.69 60.60 -3.80
C ARG A 4 3.88 59.05 -3.78
N LEU A 5 4.77 58.57 -2.92
CA LEU A 5 4.90 57.17 -2.48
C LEU A 5 3.60 56.57 -1.92
N ARG A 6 3.45 55.25 -2.05
CA ARG A 6 3.09 54.35 -0.92
C ARG A 6 3.83 53.01 -1.02
N GLN A 7 4.69 52.75 -0.04
CA GLN A 7 4.93 51.40 0.49
C GLN A 7 3.73 50.99 1.34
N ALA A 8 3.39 49.69 1.33
CA ALA A 8 3.05 48.85 2.48
C ALA A 8 2.47 47.51 1.95
N VAL A 9 2.49 46.35 2.58
CA VAL A 9 3.12 45.70 3.74
C VAL A 9 2.69 44.22 3.59
N HIS A 10 3.51 43.31 4.09
CA HIS A 10 3.27 41.89 4.39
C HIS A 10 1.91 41.25 4.02
N GLY A 11 1.98 40.21 3.21
CA GLY A 11 1.09 39.06 3.28
C GLY A 11 1.96 37.81 3.33
N GLY A 12 2.17 37.27 4.53
CA GLY A 12 2.80 35.97 4.72
C GLY A 12 1.94 34.89 4.08
N GLY A 13 2.28 34.52 2.85
CA GLY A 13 1.81 33.28 2.26
C GLY A 13 2.63 32.16 2.89
N ALA A 14 2.11 31.56 3.96
CA ALA A 14 2.56 30.25 4.38
C ALA A 14 2.50 29.35 3.15
N ALA A 15 3.67 29.03 2.59
CA ALA A 15 3.78 28.01 1.58
C ALA A 15 3.31 26.72 2.25
N CYS A 16 2.06 26.35 1.97
CA CYS A 16 1.57 25.01 2.23
C CYS A 16 2.54 24.08 1.50
N ARG A 17 3.48 23.51 2.24
CA ARG A 17 4.26 22.37 1.77
C ARG A 17 3.23 21.37 1.23
N PRO A 18 3.38 20.85 0.01
CA PRO A 18 2.53 19.76 -0.43
C PRO A 18 2.65 18.68 0.64
N GLY A 19 1.54 18.43 1.33
CA GLY A 19 1.48 17.40 2.35
C GLY A 19 2.03 16.14 1.74
N HIS A 20 3.03 15.55 2.40
CA HIS A 20 3.51 14.23 2.07
C HIS A 20 2.29 13.31 2.23
N GLN A 21 1.57 13.06 1.14
CA GLN A 21 0.49 12.10 1.14
C GLN A 21 1.18 10.76 1.34
N ASP A 22 1.07 10.26 2.55
CA ASP A 22 1.37 8.88 2.88
C ASP A 22 0.43 8.04 2.01
N LYS A 23 0.96 7.46 0.93
CA LYS A 23 0.18 6.76 -0.12
C LYS A 23 -0.08 5.30 0.25
N SER A 24 -0.20 4.99 1.53
CA SER A 24 -0.64 3.68 1.99
C SER A 24 -2.01 3.34 1.42
N MET A 25 -2.22 2.08 1.07
CA MET A 25 -3.48 1.59 0.53
C MET A 25 -4.59 1.71 1.57
N GLN A 26 -5.80 2.12 1.16
CA GLN A 26 -6.97 2.06 2.03
C GLN A 26 -7.79 0.81 1.73
N VAL A 27 -8.13 0.06 2.78
CA VAL A 27 -8.97 -1.14 2.69
C VAL A 27 -10.15 -1.04 3.65
N GLN A 28 -11.25 -1.69 3.28
CA GLN A 28 -12.42 -1.94 4.11
C GLN A 28 -12.37 -3.39 4.59
N LEU A 29 -12.47 -3.62 5.89
CA LEU A 29 -12.50 -4.96 6.46
C LEU A 29 -13.94 -5.47 6.53
N HIS A 30 -14.20 -6.64 5.94
CA HIS A 30 -15.55 -7.22 5.84
C HIS A 30 -15.77 -8.40 6.76
N GLN A 31 -14.74 -9.21 6.96
CA GLN A 31 -14.82 -10.36 7.86
C GLN A 31 -13.51 -10.49 8.61
N VAL A 32 -13.57 -10.70 9.93
CA VAL A 32 -12.39 -10.96 10.77
C VAL A 32 -12.51 -12.35 11.41
N ARG A 33 -11.55 -13.24 11.11
CA ARG A 33 -11.45 -14.56 11.74
C ARG A 33 -10.17 -14.67 12.55
N GLN A 34 -10.30 -14.98 13.83
CA GLN A 34 -9.14 -15.22 14.70
C GLN A 34 -8.65 -16.65 14.51
N VAL A 35 -7.36 -16.82 14.25
CA VAL A 35 -6.67 -18.10 14.26
C VAL A 35 -5.74 -18.11 15.49
N GLN A 36 -5.69 -19.24 16.21
CA GLN A 36 -5.04 -19.40 17.52
C GLN A 36 -3.83 -18.47 17.78
N GLY A 37 -3.88 -17.72 18.89
CA GLY A 37 -2.72 -17.13 19.54
C GLY A 37 -2.34 -15.68 19.19
N SER A 38 -2.72 -15.14 18.02
CA SER A 38 -2.58 -13.70 17.69
C SER A 38 -2.85 -13.34 16.22
N MET A 39 -2.83 -14.30 15.30
CA MET A 39 -2.98 -14.01 13.87
C MET A 39 -4.46 -14.00 13.47
N ALA A 40 -4.92 -12.86 12.96
CA ALA A 40 -6.24 -12.75 12.37
C ALA A 40 -6.14 -12.90 10.85
N THR A 41 -7.10 -13.61 10.26
CA THR A 41 -7.35 -13.58 8.83
C THR A 41 -8.49 -12.61 8.57
N VAL A 42 -8.31 -11.70 7.63
CA VAL A 42 -9.33 -10.74 7.24
C VAL A 42 -9.73 -10.92 5.78
N THR A 43 -11.01 -10.74 5.50
CA THR A 43 -11.49 -10.43 4.14
C THR A 43 -11.52 -8.92 4.01
N PHE A 44 -10.87 -8.40 2.98
CA PHE A 44 -10.76 -6.97 2.74
C PHE A 44 -11.23 -6.61 1.33
N GLU A 45 -11.67 -5.37 1.17
CA GLU A 45 -11.98 -4.76 -0.12
C GLU A 45 -11.24 -3.42 -0.25
N SER A 46 -10.90 -3.06 -1.47
CA SER A 46 -10.25 -1.82 -1.84
C SER A 46 -10.81 -1.31 -3.16
N ALA A 47 -10.37 -0.14 -3.59
CA ALA A 47 -10.69 0.38 -4.92
C ALA A 47 -10.24 -0.54 -6.09
N LEU A 48 -9.31 -1.47 -5.83
CA LEU A 48 -8.80 -2.41 -6.82
C LEU A 48 -9.52 -3.78 -6.80
N GLY A 49 -10.38 -4.02 -5.81
CA GLY A 49 -11.05 -5.30 -5.59
C GLY A 49 -10.80 -5.87 -4.20
N TRP A 50 -10.95 -7.18 -4.06
CA TRP A 50 -11.09 -7.86 -2.77
C TRP A 50 -10.22 -9.10 -2.64
N GLY A 51 -9.94 -9.51 -1.41
CA GLY A 51 -9.24 -10.75 -1.13
C GLY A 51 -9.14 -11.06 0.36
N THR A 52 -8.44 -12.14 0.68
CA THR A 52 -8.14 -12.54 2.05
C THR A 52 -6.67 -12.35 2.39
N ALA A 53 -6.39 -11.85 3.59
CA ALA A 53 -5.02 -11.62 4.05
C ALA A 53 -4.86 -11.96 5.52
N GLN A 54 -3.61 -12.22 5.90
CA GLN A 54 -3.21 -12.23 7.30
C GLN A 54 -3.03 -10.79 7.77
N TRP A 55 -3.70 -10.46 8.87
CA TRP A 55 -3.59 -9.15 9.49
C TRP A 55 -2.43 -9.11 10.47
N VAL A 56 -1.61 -8.07 10.37
CA VAL A 56 -0.47 -7.81 11.23
C VAL A 56 -0.59 -6.40 11.80
N GLY A 57 -0.73 -6.27 13.10
CA GLY A 57 -0.87 -4.96 13.76
C GLY A 57 -1.87 -4.97 14.90
N THR A 58 -2.57 -3.85 15.09
CA THR A 58 -3.62 -3.76 16.11
C THR A 58 -4.76 -4.71 15.81
N ARG A 59 -5.60 -5.00 16.80
CA ARG A 59 -6.73 -5.90 16.60
C ARG A 59 -7.63 -5.36 15.46
N PRO A 60 -7.82 -6.12 14.37
CA PRO A 60 -8.70 -5.68 13.29
C PRO A 60 -10.15 -5.71 13.77
N GLU A 61 -10.91 -4.74 13.28
CA GLU A 61 -12.34 -4.60 13.56
C GLU A 61 -13.12 -4.79 12.26
N GLU A 62 -14.12 -5.65 12.31
CA GLU A 62 -15.02 -5.86 11.18
C GLU A 62 -15.81 -4.58 10.90
N GLY A 63 -15.93 -4.21 9.63
CA GLY A 63 -16.55 -2.95 9.22
C GLY A 63 -15.63 -1.73 9.33
N ALA A 64 -14.39 -1.85 9.82
CA ALA A 64 -13.46 -0.73 9.84
C ALA A 64 -12.77 -0.50 8.50
N SER A 65 -12.52 0.78 8.17
CA SER A 65 -11.60 1.17 7.11
C SER A 65 -10.22 1.46 7.69
N ARG A 66 -9.17 0.93 7.06
CA ARG A 66 -7.79 1.00 7.55
C ARG A 66 -6.83 1.39 6.43
N GLN A 67 -5.79 2.13 6.80
CA GLN A 67 -4.61 2.31 5.95
C GLN A 67 -3.68 1.14 6.20
N VAL A 68 -3.23 0.50 5.12
CA VAL A 68 -2.41 -0.70 5.20
C VAL A 68 -1.24 -0.64 4.22
N GLU A 69 -0.17 -1.34 4.61
CA GLU A 69 0.89 -1.77 3.70
C GLU A 69 0.71 -3.26 3.40
N MET A 70 0.93 -3.62 2.14
CA MET A 70 0.80 -5.00 1.68
C MET A 70 2.16 -5.67 1.50
N ALA A 71 2.29 -6.89 2.00
CA ALA A 71 3.44 -7.74 1.74
C ALA A 71 3.03 -9.13 1.22
N VAL A 72 3.84 -9.67 0.32
CA VAL A 72 3.75 -11.05 -0.14
C VAL A 72 4.98 -11.80 0.37
N PRO A 73 4.88 -12.52 1.50
CA PRO A 73 6.03 -13.17 2.10
C PRO A 73 6.46 -14.41 1.32
N GLY A 74 7.77 -14.62 1.25
CA GLY A 74 8.39 -15.80 0.63
C GLY A 74 8.86 -15.55 -0.79
N VAL A 75 9.44 -16.60 -1.38
CA VAL A 75 9.98 -16.59 -2.74
C VAL A 75 8.94 -17.16 -3.70
N LEU A 76 8.64 -16.42 -4.77
CA LEU A 76 7.70 -16.80 -5.81
C LEU A 76 8.44 -17.29 -7.06
N ASN A 77 7.85 -18.21 -7.83
CA ASN A 77 8.47 -18.67 -9.07
C ASN A 77 7.83 -18.01 -10.28
N TRP A 78 8.69 -17.53 -11.19
CA TRP A 78 8.26 -17.12 -12.51
C TRP A 78 7.62 -18.30 -13.28
N GLY A 79 6.53 -18.02 -14.00
CA GLY A 79 5.74 -19.01 -14.75
C GLY A 79 4.78 -19.83 -13.90
N TYR A 80 4.81 -19.73 -12.58
CA TYR A 80 3.89 -20.43 -11.69
C TYR A 80 3.09 -19.45 -10.81
N GLU A 81 3.72 -18.83 -9.80
CA GLU A 81 3.05 -17.78 -9.02
C GLU A 81 3.07 -16.43 -9.73
N VAL A 82 4.12 -16.14 -10.49
CA VAL A 82 4.28 -14.84 -11.17
C VAL A 82 4.30 -15.04 -12.67
N ALA A 83 3.55 -14.21 -13.39
CA ALA A 83 3.56 -14.20 -14.85
C ALA A 83 3.36 -12.79 -15.40
N GLU A 84 3.74 -12.59 -16.66
CA GLU A 84 3.32 -11.42 -17.43
C GLU A 84 1.79 -11.36 -17.56
N THR A 85 1.25 -10.15 -17.61
CA THR A 85 -0.16 -9.92 -17.88
C THR A 85 -0.37 -8.60 -18.62
N HIS A 86 -1.52 -8.47 -19.26
CA HIS A 86 -2.02 -7.23 -19.88
C HIS A 86 -3.34 -6.76 -19.26
N GLN A 87 -3.72 -7.34 -18.11
CA GLN A 87 -4.92 -6.95 -17.38
C GLN A 87 -4.70 -5.62 -16.66
N ASP A 88 -5.78 -4.89 -16.36
CA ASP A 88 -5.69 -3.69 -15.52
C ASP A 88 -5.30 -4.03 -14.07
N GLU A 89 -4.72 -3.04 -13.37
CA GLU A 89 -4.37 -3.18 -11.95
C GLU A 89 -5.62 -3.58 -11.13
N SER A 90 -5.51 -4.67 -10.39
CA SER A 90 -6.64 -5.29 -9.72
C SER A 90 -6.19 -6.24 -8.60
N ILE A 91 -7.11 -6.49 -7.67
CA ILE A 91 -6.98 -7.49 -6.61
C ILE A 91 -8.20 -8.40 -6.65
N PHE A 92 -7.99 -9.70 -6.71
CA PHE A 92 -9.06 -10.68 -6.72
C PHE A 92 -8.58 -12.02 -6.17
N GLU A 93 -9.49 -12.98 -5.97
CA GLU A 93 -9.14 -14.35 -5.61
C GLU A 93 -9.33 -15.31 -6.80
N GLU A 94 -8.34 -16.18 -7.00
CA GLU A 94 -8.38 -17.26 -7.98
C GLU A 94 -7.86 -18.54 -7.29
N GLN A 95 -8.65 -19.62 -7.33
CA GLN A 95 -8.26 -20.93 -6.79
C GLN A 95 -7.78 -20.88 -5.31
N GLY A 96 -8.38 -20.00 -4.50
CA GLY A 96 -8.03 -19.83 -3.09
C GLY A 96 -6.72 -19.07 -2.85
N ARG A 97 -6.17 -18.38 -3.86
CA ARG A 97 -5.03 -17.49 -3.75
C ARG A 97 -5.44 -16.07 -4.09
N VAL A 98 -4.85 -15.09 -3.41
CA VAL A 98 -5.02 -13.69 -3.80
C VAL A 98 -4.12 -13.41 -4.99
N CYS A 99 -4.72 -12.84 -6.03
CA CYS A 99 -4.05 -12.37 -7.22
C CYS A 99 -3.90 -10.85 -7.16
N LEU A 100 -2.67 -10.38 -7.35
CA LEU A 100 -2.35 -8.96 -7.44
C LEU A 100 -1.87 -8.68 -8.86
N VAL A 101 -2.57 -7.79 -9.57
CA VAL A 101 -2.12 -7.28 -10.87
C VAL A 101 -1.52 -5.91 -10.65
N GLY A 102 -0.25 -5.75 -11.03
CA GLY A 102 0.50 -4.53 -10.73
C GLY A 102 1.61 -4.24 -11.73
N ARG A 103 2.05 -2.99 -11.75
CA ARG A 103 3.11 -2.49 -12.64
C ARG A 103 4.48 -2.65 -11.99
N VAL A 104 5.44 -3.21 -12.72
CA VAL A 104 6.83 -3.27 -12.29
C VAL A 104 7.41 -1.86 -12.29
N ARG A 105 7.93 -1.44 -11.15
CA ARG A 105 8.64 -0.17 -11.00
C ARG A 105 10.14 -0.34 -11.09
N TRP A 106 10.63 -1.45 -10.57
CA TRP A 106 12.05 -1.78 -10.57
C TRP A 106 12.23 -3.28 -10.29
N SER A 107 13.33 -3.86 -10.79
CA SER A 107 13.76 -5.21 -10.47
C SER A 107 15.28 -5.26 -10.34
N SER A 108 15.76 -6.11 -9.45
CA SER A 108 17.18 -6.38 -9.22
C SER A 108 17.63 -7.68 -9.88
N GLU A 109 18.94 -7.82 -10.07
CA GLU A 109 19.55 -9.07 -10.55
C GLU A 109 19.35 -10.24 -9.56
N ASP A 110 19.16 -9.94 -8.27
CA ASP A 110 18.91 -10.92 -7.22
C ASP A 110 17.43 -11.37 -7.15
N GLY A 111 16.58 -10.94 -8.10
CA GLY A 111 15.18 -11.36 -8.18
C GLY A 111 14.22 -10.57 -7.29
N ILE A 112 14.70 -9.59 -6.52
CA ILE A 112 13.83 -8.65 -5.78
C ILE A 112 13.20 -7.68 -6.76
N THR A 113 11.88 -7.64 -6.80
CA THR A 113 11.08 -6.84 -7.73
C THR A 113 10.08 -5.97 -6.98
N ALA A 114 10.08 -4.68 -7.28
CA ALA A 114 9.13 -3.72 -6.75
C ALA A 114 7.95 -3.57 -7.71
N VAL A 115 6.76 -3.96 -7.25
CA VAL A 115 5.52 -3.98 -8.03
C VAL A 115 4.55 -2.99 -7.41
N GLN A 116 4.14 -1.99 -8.18
CA GLN A 116 3.10 -1.07 -7.76
C GLN A 116 1.72 -1.69 -7.99
N VAL A 117 0.90 -1.67 -6.93
CA VAL A 117 -0.49 -2.12 -6.95
C VAL A 117 -1.34 -0.96 -6.43
N GLY A 118 -1.94 -0.18 -7.34
CA GLY A 118 -2.61 1.07 -7.01
C GLY A 118 -1.66 2.11 -6.40
N SER A 119 -1.92 2.50 -5.16
CA SER A 119 -1.09 3.49 -4.44
C SER A 119 0.11 2.88 -3.71
N ASP A 120 0.10 1.56 -3.50
CA ASP A 120 1.10 0.85 -2.70
C ASP A 120 2.23 0.25 -3.55
N LEU A 121 3.38 0.03 -2.94
CA LEU A 121 4.56 -0.58 -3.57
C LEU A 121 4.92 -1.89 -2.85
N VAL A 122 4.57 -3.01 -3.47
CA VAL A 122 4.80 -4.35 -2.92
C VAL A 122 6.15 -4.86 -3.40
N LEU A 123 7.03 -5.20 -2.45
CA LEU A 123 8.29 -5.88 -2.74
C LEU A 123 8.06 -7.40 -2.76
N VAL A 124 8.47 -8.04 -3.85
CA VAL A 124 8.37 -9.49 -4.03
C VAL A 124 9.72 -10.08 -4.44
N GLU A 125 10.05 -11.24 -3.91
CA GLU A 125 11.20 -12.02 -4.33
C GLU A 125 10.76 -13.05 -5.38
N ILE A 126 11.36 -12.99 -6.57
CA ILE A 126 10.98 -13.81 -7.72
C ILE A 126 12.17 -14.66 -8.15
N ALA A 127 12.09 -15.96 -7.92
CA ALA A 127 13.00 -16.96 -8.46
C ALA A 127 12.75 -17.18 -9.96
N ASN A 128 13.84 -17.44 -10.68
CA ASN A 128 13.83 -17.72 -12.13
C ASN A 128 13.23 -16.58 -12.97
N CYS A 129 13.34 -15.33 -12.47
CA CYS A 129 12.87 -14.15 -13.19
C CYS A 129 13.63 -14.01 -14.52
N PRO A 130 12.95 -13.72 -15.65
CA PRO A 130 13.62 -13.48 -16.92
C PRO A 130 14.52 -12.25 -16.83
N GLY A 131 15.61 -12.23 -17.60
CA GLY A 131 16.53 -11.08 -17.63
C GLY A 131 15.89 -9.77 -18.08
N ILE A 132 14.74 -9.82 -18.78
CA ILE A 132 13.89 -8.67 -19.05
C ILE A 132 12.56 -8.91 -18.34
N VAL A 133 12.33 -8.17 -17.26
CA VAL A 133 11.06 -8.21 -16.52
C VAL A 133 10.04 -7.38 -17.29
N PRO A 134 8.84 -7.91 -17.58
CA PRO A 134 7.81 -7.15 -18.28
C PRO A 134 7.28 -6.02 -17.42
N ALA A 135 6.63 -5.05 -18.07
CA ALA A 135 6.12 -3.86 -17.40
C ALA A 135 5.00 -4.17 -16.39
N GLN A 136 4.29 -5.28 -16.55
CA GLN A 136 3.14 -5.63 -15.73
C GLN A 136 3.11 -7.12 -15.41
N LEU A 137 2.77 -7.42 -14.16
CA LEU A 137 2.78 -8.77 -13.61
C LEU A 137 1.43 -9.09 -12.97
N ILE A 138 1.07 -10.36 -13.03
CA ILE A 138 0.11 -10.97 -12.12
C ILE A 138 0.88 -11.83 -11.10
N ILE A 139 0.60 -11.60 -9.82
CA ILE A 139 1.20 -12.31 -8.70
C ILE A 139 0.10 -13.12 -8.01
N ARG A 140 0.19 -14.45 -8.07
CA ARG A 140 -0.69 -15.41 -7.39
C ARG A 140 -0.11 -15.74 -6.03
N ALA A 141 -0.31 -14.84 -5.07
CA ALA A 141 0.25 -14.94 -3.74
C ALA A 141 -0.41 -16.10 -2.96
N PRO A 142 0.36 -17.11 -2.51
CA PRO A 142 -0.17 -18.13 -1.60
C PRO A 142 -0.65 -17.54 -0.27
N ARG A 143 -0.10 -16.36 0.08
CA ARG A 143 -0.39 -15.64 1.30
C ARG A 143 -0.12 -14.16 1.09
N VAL A 144 -1.03 -13.32 1.56
CA VAL A 144 -0.86 -11.86 1.64
C VAL A 144 -0.88 -11.45 3.10
N GLN A 145 -0.04 -10.48 3.46
CA GLN A 145 -0.04 -9.84 4.77
C GLN A 145 -0.43 -8.37 4.61
N LEU A 146 -1.29 -7.89 5.50
CA LEU A 146 -1.65 -6.49 5.63
C LEU A 146 -1.13 -5.97 6.96
N PHE A 147 -0.34 -4.90 6.90
CA PHE A 147 0.21 -4.23 8.08
C PHE A 147 -0.61 -2.99 8.36
N ASP A 148 -1.16 -2.89 9.57
CA ASP A 148 -1.90 -1.71 10.02
C ASP A 148 -0.96 -0.51 10.15
N VAL A 149 -1.13 0.48 9.27
CA VAL A 149 -0.37 1.73 9.34
C VAL A 149 -1.06 2.62 10.36
N ILE A 150 -0.70 2.44 11.63
CA ILE A 150 -1.12 3.36 12.68
C ILE A 150 -0.45 4.69 12.37
N ARG A 151 -1.22 5.74 12.10
CA ARG A 151 -0.66 7.09 12.15
C ARG A 151 -0.47 7.45 13.62
N TRP A 152 0.78 7.60 14.05
CA TRP A 152 1.06 8.30 15.29
C TRP A 152 0.73 9.76 15.07
N GLU A 153 -0.53 10.13 15.32
CA GLU A 153 -0.86 11.51 15.62
C GLU A 153 -0.17 11.83 16.94
N MET A 154 1.06 12.33 16.87
CA MET A 154 1.64 13.02 18.01
C MET A 154 0.66 14.14 18.35
N PRO A 155 0.05 14.16 19.55
CA PRO A 155 -0.67 15.35 19.97
C PRO A 155 0.34 16.50 19.87
N LEU A 156 0.04 17.48 19.03
CA LEU A 156 0.74 18.75 19.08
C LEU A 156 0.71 19.18 20.55
N PRO A 157 1.82 19.61 21.16
CA PRO A 157 1.79 20.15 22.50
C PRO A 157 0.96 21.44 22.46
N SER A 158 -0.36 21.30 22.57
CA SER A 158 -1.26 22.39 22.85
C SER A 158 -0.99 22.81 24.29
N GLU A 159 -0.47 24.03 24.43
CA GLU A 159 -0.77 24.88 25.57
C GLU A 159 -0.32 24.34 26.94
N GLN A 160 0.99 24.12 27.08
CA GLN A 160 1.66 24.43 28.35
C GLN A 160 2.19 25.86 28.30
N CYS A 161 1.30 26.84 28.37
CA CYS A 161 1.63 28.17 28.90
C CYS A 161 0.45 28.59 29.77
N ALA A 162 0.81 28.88 31.02
CA ALA A 162 -0.05 29.25 32.14
C ALA A 162 -0.85 30.53 31.93
#